data_AF-A0A423DMS5-F1
#
_entry.id   AF-A0A423DMS5-F1
#
_cell.length_a   1.000
_cell.length_b   1.000
_cell.length_c   1.000
_cell.angle_alpha   90.00
_cell.angle_beta   90.00
_cell.angle_gamma   90.00
#
_symmetry.space_group_name_H-M   'P 1'
#
loop_
_entity.id
_entity.type
_entity.pdbx_description
1 polymer ?
#
loop_
_entity_poly.entity_id
_entity_poly.type
_entity_poly.pdbx_seq_one_letter_code
_entity_poly.pdbx_strand_id
1 'polypeptide(L)'
;MTYVLLLLLNLAIGWWNCRVIGEVWDESKFVGGYMRVLVWCAAVQSAVAFSSVLVVLLGIGAYLSGHLTLAQAEAVQGLWYLLVIFPAVGTGLVLTINSLITAWRERSMASIGVAAWNTFSTLRNLHGASEALPKVWEKVSNALKDNKNGKSTAIIVLALLAVLGGVVLTAALIRYYARRAEVPMAVQA
;
A
#
# COMPACT_ATOMS: atom_id res chain seq x y z
N MET A 1 -6.24 -1.39 19.92
CA MET A 1 -7.48 -1.75 19.20
C MET A 1 -7.63 -0.98 17.88
N THR A 2 -7.54 0.36 17.88
CA THR A 2 -7.69 1.20 16.66
C THR A 2 -6.68 0.89 15.54
N TYR A 3 -5.42 0.62 15.87
CA TYR A 3 -4.38 0.34 14.86
C TYR A 3 -4.62 -0.98 14.10
N VAL A 4 -5.04 -2.03 14.79
CA VAL A 4 -5.36 -3.34 14.18
C VAL A 4 -6.55 -3.21 13.23
N LEU A 5 -7.58 -2.45 13.61
CA LEU A 5 -8.73 -2.19 12.74
C LEU A 5 -8.31 -1.43 11.46
N LEU A 6 -7.41 -0.45 11.57
CA LEU A 6 -6.89 0.26 10.40
C LEU A 6 -6.07 -0.66 9.48
N LEU A 7 -5.27 -1.58 10.04
CA LEU A 7 -4.54 -2.57 9.25
C LEU A 7 -5.49 -3.53 8.51
N LEU A 8 -6.51 -4.03 9.20
CA LEU A 8 -7.51 -4.92 8.58
C LEU A 8 -8.31 -4.21 7.49
N LEU A 9 -8.68 -2.95 7.73
CA LEU A 9 -9.35 -2.13 6.73
C LEU A 9 -8.46 -1.88 5.51
N ASN A 10 -7.18 -1.52 5.73
CA ASN A 10 -6.22 -1.36 4.63
C ASN A 10 -6.05 -2.67 3.85
N LEU A 11 -5.95 -3.81 4.54
CA LEU A 11 -5.86 -5.12 3.91
C LEU A 11 -7.09 -5.42 3.05
N ALA A 12 -8.29 -5.18 3.56
CA ALA A 12 -9.54 -5.39 2.84
C ALA A 12 -9.64 -4.48 1.60
N ILE A 13 -9.28 -3.20 1.73
CA ILE A 13 -9.28 -2.24 0.61
C ILE A 13 -8.22 -2.63 -0.42
N GLY A 14 -7.01 -2.98 -0.01
CA GLY A 14 -5.94 -3.43 -0.92
C GLY A 14 -6.34 -4.70 -1.68
N TRP A 15 -7.00 -5.63 -1.00
CA TRP A 15 -7.55 -6.82 -1.64
C TRP A 15 -8.66 -6.47 -2.65
N TRP A 16 -9.59 -5.60 -2.26
CA TRP A 16 -10.68 -5.15 -3.14
C TRP A 16 -10.13 -4.44 -4.38
N ASN A 17 -9.14 -3.57 -4.22
CA ASN A 17 -8.44 -2.92 -5.32
C ASN A 17 -7.82 -3.95 -6.27
N CYS A 18 -7.13 -4.97 -5.74
CA CYS A 18 -6.56 -6.05 -6.56
C CYS A 18 -7.62 -6.82 -7.35
N ARG A 19 -8.80 -7.03 -6.77
CA ARG A 19 -9.93 -7.63 -7.46
C ARG A 19 -10.38 -6.77 -8.64
N VAL A 20 -10.76 -5.52 -8.36
CA VAL A 20 -11.32 -4.60 -9.36
C VAL A 20 -10.33 -4.36 -10.51
N ILE A 21 -9.06 -4.10 -10.20
CA ILE A 21 -8.07 -3.86 -11.26
C ILE A 21 -7.60 -5.13 -11.94
N GLY A 22 -7.71 -6.28 -11.29
CA GLY A 22 -7.43 -7.57 -11.91
C GLY A 22 -8.39 -7.85 -13.06
N GLU A 23 -9.69 -7.57 -12.85
CA GLU A 23 -10.74 -7.76 -13.86
C GLU A 23 -10.50 -6.94 -15.15
N VAL A 24 -9.82 -5.79 -15.04
CA VAL A 24 -9.50 -4.90 -16.19
C VAL A 24 -8.00 -4.80 -16.47
N TRP A 25 -7.17 -5.67 -15.89
CA TRP A 25 -5.72 -5.51 -15.92
C TRP A 25 -5.16 -5.60 -17.33
N ASP A 26 -5.59 -6.62 -18.07
CA ASP A 26 -5.11 -6.88 -19.43
C ASP A 26 -5.75 -5.91 -20.42
N GLU A 27 -7.06 -5.64 -20.31
CA GLU A 27 -7.74 -4.60 -21.09
C GLU A 27 -7.04 -3.23 -20.98
N SER A 28 -6.66 -2.83 -19.76
CA SER A 28 -5.98 -1.55 -19.54
C SER A 28 -4.63 -1.44 -20.27
N LYS A 29 -3.97 -2.56 -20.60
CA LYS A 29 -2.72 -2.54 -21.39
C LYS A 29 -2.97 -2.19 -22.84
N PHE A 30 -4.11 -2.62 -23.39
CA PHE A 30 -4.51 -2.33 -24.76
C PHE A 30 -5.10 -0.91 -24.88
N VAL A 31 -5.94 -0.51 -23.93
CA VAL A 31 -6.56 0.83 -23.91
C VAL A 31 -5.54 1.91 -23.59
N GLY A 32 -4.62 1.66 -22.66
CA GLY A 32 -3.61 2.62 -22.24
C GLY A 32 -4.19 3.86 -21.55
N GLY A 33 -3.52 5.00 -21.74
CA GLY A 33 -3.98 6.32 -21.28
C GLY A 33 -4.26 6.42 -19.78
N TYR A 34 -5.29 7.22 -19.43
CA TYR A 34 -5.65 7.48 -18.03
C TYR A 34 -6.15 6.23 -17.30
N MET A 35 -6.86 5.33 -18.00
CA MET A 35 -7.30 4.05 -17.43
C MET A 35 -6.10 3.24 -16.91
N ARG A 36 -5.02 3.15 -17.71
CA ARG A 36 -3.81 2.44 -17.29
C ARG A 36 -3.14 3.09 -16.08
N VAL A 37 -3.16 4.42 -15.99
CA VAL A 37 -2.62 5.16 -14.84
C VAL A 37 -3.42 4.83 -13.56
N LEU A 38 -4.75 4.82 -13.63
CA LEU A 38 -5.61 4.50 -12.49
C LEU A 38 -5.40 3.07 -11.98
N VAL A 39 -5.30 2.12 -12.91
CA VAL A 39 -5.01 0.72 -12.61
C VAL A 39 -3.68 0.57 -11.88
N TRP A 40 -2.62 1.27 -12.32
CA TRP A 40 -1.34 1.28 -11.62
C TRP A 40 -1.38 1.97 -10.26
N CYS A 41 -2.13 3.07 -10.13
CA CYS A 41 -2.30 3.75 -8.85
C CYS A 41 -2.93 2.81 -7.81
N ALA A 42 -4.00 2.11 -8.18
CA ALA A 42 -4.64 1.12 -7.32
C ALA A 42 -3.75 -0.09 -7.03
N ALA A 43 -2.91 -0.54 -7.98
CA ALA A 43 -1.91 -1.57 -7.74
C ALA A 43 -0.87 -1.13 -6.70
N VAL A 44 -0.34 0.09 -6.81
CA VAL A 44 0.60 0.65 -5.82
C VAL A 44 -0.05 0.77 -4.45
N GLN A 45 -1.27 1.31 -4.35
CA GLN A 45 -2.01 1.37 -3.08
C GLN A 45 -2.20 -0.01 -2.44
N SER A 46 -2.48 -1.03 -3.27
CA SER A 46 -2.59 -2.41 -2.79
C SER A 46 -1.26 -2.94 -2.25
N ALA A 47 -0.15 -2.67 -2.95
CA ALA A 47 1.18 -3.06 -2.47
C ALA A 47 1.57 -2.37 -1.17
N VAL A 48 1.21 -1.08 -1.00
CA VAL A 48 1.38 -0.35 0.26
C VAL A 48 0.51 -0.97 1.36
N ALA A 49 -0.75 -1.32 1.08
CA ALA A 49 -1.63 -1.97 2.03
C ALA A 49 -1.07 -3.32 2.52
N PHE A 50 -0.69 -4.22 1.60
CA PHE A 50 -0.13 -5.52 2.00
C PHE A 50 1.21 -5.38 2.71
N SER A 51 2.10 -4.51 2.24
CA SER A 51 3.39 -4.30 2.90
C SER A 51 3.24 -3.69 4.30
N SER A 52 2.18 -2.91 4.57
CA SER A 52 1.89 -2.40 5.91
C SER A 52 1.57 -3.50 6.92
N VAL A 53 0.89 -4.56 6.48
CA VAL A 53 0.62 -5.73 7.33
C VAL A 53 1.90 -6.53 7.52
N LEU A 54 2.65 -6.77 6.45
CA LEU A 54 3.88 -7.54 6.50
C LEU A 54 4.95 -6.88 7.38
N VAL A 55 5.14 -5.56 7.31
CA VAL A 55 6.15 -4.88 8.14
C VAL A 55 5.82 -4.97 9.63
N VAL A 56 4.53 -4.95 9.99
CA VAL A 56 4.09 -5.10 11.38
C VAL A 56 4.33 -6.53 11.85
N LEU A 57 3.96 -7.53 11.04
CA LEU A 57 4.18 -8.94 11.38
C LEU A 57 5.68 -9.27 11.50
N LEU A 58 6.49 -8.82 10.55
CA LEU A 58 7.94 -9.04 10.55
C LEU A 58 8.62 -8.28 11.70
N GLY A 59 8.25 -7.02 11.94
CA GLY A 59 8.81 -6.21 13.01
C GLY A 59 8.48 -6.75 14.40
N ILE A 60 7.21 -7.08 14.65
CA ILE A 60 6.78 -7.68 15.93
C ILE A 60 7.37 -9.08 16.09
N GLY A 61 7.37 -9.91 15.04
CA GLY A 61 7.94 -11.26 15.08
C GLY A 61 9.44 -11.25 15.41
N ALA A 62 10.19 -10.33 14.80
CA ALA A 62 11.63 -10.17 15.08
C ALA A 62 11.90 -9.62 16.50
N TYR A 63 11.02 -8.78 17.03
CA TYR A 63 11.07 -8.32 18.42
C TYR A 63 10.77 -9.44 19.41
N LEU A 64 9.66 -10.17 19.22
CA LEU A 64 9.23 -11.24 20.13
C LEU A 64 10.20 -12.43 20.15
N SER A 65 10.91 -12.67 19.04
CA SER A 65 11.94 -13.71 18.95
C SER A 65 13.32 -13.26 19.49
N GLY A 66 13.44 -12.02 20.00
CA GLY A 66 14.67 -11.49 20.58
C GLY A 66 15.75 -11.08 19.56
N HIS A 67 15.46 -11.12 18.26
CA HIS A 67 16.41 -10.70 17.21
C HIS A 67 16.56 -9.18 17.13
N LEU A 68 15.50 -8.43 17.47
CA LEU A 68 15.48 -6.96 17.47
C LEU A 68 15.05 -6.40 18.83
N THR A 69 15.60 -5.25 19.20
CA THR A 69 15.02 -4.42 20.26
C THR A 69 13.77 -3.69 19.76
N LEU A 70 12.95 -3.17 20.67
CA LEU A 70 11.76 -2.38 20.30
C LEU A 70 12.13 -1.18 19.40
N ALA A 71 13.20 -0.45 19.74
CA ALA A 71 13.66 0.68 18.95
C ALA A 71 14.05 0.28 17.51
N GLN A 72 14.62 -0.91 17.33
CA GLN A 72 14.98 -1.43 16.01
C GLN A 72 13.76 -1.91 15.23
N ALA A 73 12.78 -2.53 15.88
CA ALA A 73 11.51 -2.88 15.26
C ALA A 73 10.73 -1.63 14.79
N GLU A 74 10.79 -0.54 15.57
CA GLU A 74 10.24 0.75 15.15
C GLU A 74 11.03 1.37 14.01
N ALA A 75 12.35 1.18 13.95
CA ALA A 75 13.18 1.60 12.82
C ALA A 75 12.86 0.82 11.53
N VAL A 76 12.52 -0.48 11.62
CA VAL A 76 12.02 -1.26 10.48
C VAL A 76 10.74 -0.64 9.92
N GLN A 77 9.78 -0.33 10.79
CA GLN A 77 8.52 0.33 10.38
C GLN A 77 8.77 1.74 9.82
N GLY A 78 9.70 2.49 10.43
CA GLY A 78 10.09 3.81 9.96
C GLY A 78 10.74 3.77 8.57
N LEU A 79 11.63 2.81 8.33
CA LEU A 79 12.27 2.64 7.03
C LEU A 79 11.25 2.22 5.96
N TRP A 80 10.35 1.29 6.28
CA TRP A 80 9.21 0.96 5.41
C TRP A 80 8.40 2.21 5.07
N TYR A 81 8.04 3.02 6.07
CA TYR A 81 7.27 4.25 5.89
C TYR A 81 7.94 5.21 4.91
N LEU A 82 9.26 5.44 5.05
CA LEU A 82 10.03 6.29 4.15
C LEU A 82 10.04 5.77 2.71
N LEU A 83 10.08 4.45 2.52
CA LEU A 83 10.04 3.83 1.20
C LEU A 83 8.68 3.97 0.53
N VAL A 84 7.58 3.92 1.29
CA VAL A 84 6.22 3.88 0.73
C VAL A 84 5.49 5.23 0.71
N ILE A 85 5.91 6.22 1.51
CA ILE A 85 5.09 7.42 1.71
C ILE A 85 4.92 8.24 0.42
N PHE A 86 5.98 8.41 -0.37
CA PHE A 86 5.90 9.13 -1.64
C PHE A 86 5.00 8.43 -2.67
N PRO A 87 5.18 7.13 -2.98
CA PRO A 87 4.27 6.45 -3.89
C PRO A 87 2.83 6.37 -3.34
N ALA A 88 2.65 6.22 -2.03
CA ALA A 88 1.32 6.22 -1.40
C ALA A 88 0.60 7.56 -1.53
N VAL A 89 1.29 8.69 -1.29
CA VAL A 89 0.69 10.03 -1.43
C VAL A 89 0.45 10.35 -2.91
N GLY A 90 1.45 10.10 -3.77
CA GLY A 90 1.34 10.39 -5.20
C GLY A 90 0.18 9.67 -5.86
N THR A 91 0.05 8.37 -5.64
CA THR A 91 -1.07 7.60 -6.21
C THR A 91 -2.40 7.89 -5.51
N GLY A 92 -2.40 8.22 -4.21
CA GLY A 92 -3.59 8.65 -3.47
C GLY A 92 -4.20 9.93 -4.02
N LEU A 93 -3.36 10.92 -4.41
CA LEU A 93 -3.81 12.16 -5.04
C LEU A 93 -4.51 11.89 -6.38
N VAL A 94 -3.90 11.05 -7.25
CA VAL A 94 -4.49 10.71 -8.55
C VAL A 94 -5.85 10.01 -8.38
N LEU A 95 -5.95 9.05 -7.46
CA LEU A 95 -7.20 8.35 -7.18
C LEU A 95 -8.26 9.27 -6.56
N THR A 96 -7.84 10.22 -5.72
CA THR A 96 -8.74 11.22 -5.13
C THR A 96 -9.35 12.10 -6.22
N ILE A 97 -8.53 12.63 -7.12
CA ILE A 97 -9.00 13.43 -8.27
C ILE A 97 -10.01 12.63 -9.11
N ASN A 98 -9.67 11.39 -9.46
CA ASN A 98 -10.57 10.53 -10.22
C ASN A 98 -11.90 10.31 -9.47
N SER A 99 -11.85 10.00 -8.17
CA SER A 99 -13.06 9.77 -7.38
C SER A 99 -13.94 11.01 -7.27
N LEU A 100 -13.37 12.22 -7.21
CA LEU A 100 -14.13 13.47 -7.23
C LEU A 100 -14.82 13.68 -8.58
N ILE A 101 -14.12 13.39 -9.69
CA ILE A 101 -14.70 13.46 -11.04
C ILE A 101 -15.86 12.45 -11.17
N THR A 102 -15.67 11.22 -10.71
CA THR A 102 -16.71 10.17 -10.73
C THR A 102 -17.90 10.57 -9.87
N ALA A 103 -17.69 11.05 -8.64
CA ALA A 103 -18.77 11.50 -7.76
C ALA A 103 -19.58 12.65 -8.37
N TRP A 104 -18.91 13.59 -9.02
CA TRP A 104 -19.57 14.71 -9.71
C TRP A 104 -20.44 14.24 -10.89
N ARG A 105 -19.94 13.26 -11.66
CA ARG A 105 -20.61 12.71 -12.84
C ARG A 105 -21.77 11.78 -12.48
N GLU A 106 -21.54 10.83 -11.60
CA GLU A 106 -22.51 9.77 -11.28
C GLU A 106 -23.51 10.21 -10.21
N ARG A 107 -23.12 11.09 -9.28
CA ARG A 107 -23.95 11.58 -8.17
C ARG A 107 -24.59 10.47 -7.34
N SER A 108 -24.00 9.28 -7.35
CA SER A 108 -24.45 8.13 -6.57
C SER A 108 -23.88 8.20 -5.15
N MET A 109 -24.61 7.68 -4.16
CA MET A 109 -24.11 7.63 -2.78
C MET A 109 -22.80 6.85 -2.67
N ALA A 110 -22.63 5.80 -3.47
CA ALA A 110 -21.39 5.01 -3.52
C ALA A 110 -20.21 5.83 -4.03
N SER A 111 -20.36 6.54 -5.15
CA SER A 111 -19.29 7.37 -5.73
C SER A 111 -18.89 8.52 -4.80
N ILE A 112 -19.88 9.16 -4.16
CA ILE A 112 -19.64 10.21 -3.16
C ILE A 112 -18.91 9.64 -1.94
N GLY A 113 -19.30 8.45 -1.46
CA GLY A 113 -18.63 7.78 -0.35
C GLY A 113 -17.16 7.45 -0.64
N VAL A 114 -16.86 6.94 -1.84
CA VAL A 114 -15.49 6.68 -2.29
C VAL A 114 -14.68 7.98 -2.35
N ALA A 115 -15.26 9.05 -2.90
CA ALA A 115 -14.61 10.35 -2.98
C ALA A 115 -14.31 10.95 -1.60
N ALA A 116 -15.26 10.84 -0.67
CA ALA A 116 -15.08 11.28 0.71
C ALA A 116 -13.93 10.50 1.39
N TRP A 117 -13.90 9.17 1.23
CA TRP A 117 -12.84 8.33 1.81
C TRP A 117 -11.46 8.65 1.23
N ASN A 118 -11.34 8.74 -0.10
CA ASN A 118 -10.07 9.07 -0.75
C ASN A 118 -9.58 10.47 -0.36
N THR A 119 -10.48 11.44 -0.26
CA THR A 119 -10.15 12.80 0.20
C THR A 119 -9.65 12.79 1.64
N PHE A 120 -10.39 12.15 2.55
CA PHE A 120 -10.01 12.05 3.96
C PHE A 120 -8.66 11.35 4.14
N SER A 121 -8.48 10.19 3.50
CA SER A 121 -7.25 9.40 3.60
C SER A 121 -6.04 10.14 3.01
N THR A 122 -6.19 10.78 1.86
CA THR A 122 -5.10 11.56 1.25
C THR A 122 -4.72 12.76 2.12
N LEU A 123 -5.70 13.48 2.67
CA LEU A 123 -5.44 14.59 3.58
C LEU A 123 -4.73 14.12 4.86
N ARG A 124 -5.18 13.02 5.46
CA ARG A 124 -4.55 12.42 6.65
C ARG A 124 -3.11 11.97 6.36
N ASN A 125 -2.88 11.37 5.19
CA ASN A 125 -1.55 10.91 4.79
C ASN A 125 -0.60 12.08 4.51
N LEU A 126 -1.08 13.16 3.88
CA LEU A 126 -0.31 14.39 3.66
C LEU A 126 0.07 15.07 4.98
N HIS A 127 -0.91 15.27 5.86
CA HIS A 127 -0.66 15.87 7.17
C HIS A 127 0.29 15.01 8.02
N GLY A 128 0.04 13.70 8.05
CA GLY A 128 0.91 12.75 8.71
C GLY A 128 2.32 12.75 8.14
N ALA A 129 2.48 12.87 6.82
CA ALA A 129 3.80 13.01 6.19
C ALA A 129 4.51 14.29 6.63
N SER A 130 3.85 15.45 6.57
CA SER A 130 4.51 16.72 6.96
C SER A 130 5.04 16.70 8.40
N GLU A 131 4.36 16.03 9.33
CA GLU A 131 4.76 15.98 10.73
C GLU A 131 5.72 14.82 11.06
N ALA A 132 5.50 13.65 10.45
CA ALA A 132 6.21 12.43 10.81
C ALA A 132 7.51 12.24 10.04
N LEU A 133 7.61 12.71 8.79
CA LEU A 133 8.75 12.41 7.91
C LEU A 133 10.09 12.86 8.51
N PRO A 134 10.24 14.08 9.08
CA PRO A 134 11.50 14.49 9.70
C PRO A 134 11.88 13.61 10.91
N LYS A 135 10.91 13.30 11.76
CA LYS A 135 11.11 12.49 12.99
C LYS A 135 11.46 11.05 12.66
N VAL A 136 10.77 10.46 11.68
CA VAL A 136 11.02 9.09 11.21
C VAL A 136 12.40 9.01 10.53
N TRP A 137 12.75 10.01 9.72
CA TRP A 137 14.07 10.08 9.09
C TRP A 137 15.20 10.11 10.12
N GLU A 138 15.10 10.97 11.13
CA GLU A 138 16.08 11.06 12.21
C GLU A 138 16.22 9.72 12.95
N LYS A 139 15.09 9.12 13.34
CA LYS A 139 15.06 7.83 14.04
C LYS A 139 15.71 6.71 13.22
N VAL A 140 15.37 6.59 11.94
CA VAL A 140 15.93 5.57 11.05
C VAL A 140 17.43 5.82 10.82
N SER A 141 17.82 7.06 10.56
CA SER A 141 19.22 7.44 10.36
C SER A 141 20.09 7.11 11.57
N ASN A 142 19.61 7.42 12.78
CA ASN A 142 20.31 7.09 14.02
C ASN A 142 20.40 5.57 14.23
N ALA A 143 19.31 4.83 13.98
CA ALA A 143 19.29 3.37 14.09
C ALA A 143 20.23 2.68 13.10
N LEU A 144 20.41 3.23 11.90
CA LEU A 144 21.32 2.67 10.89
C LEU A 144 22.80 3.01 11.18
N LYS A 145 23.07 4.18 11.76
CA LYS A 145 24.42 4.62 12.15
C LYS A 145 24.99 3.87 13.35
N ASP A 146 24.14 3.39 14.26
CA ASP A 146 24.56 2.54 15.38
C ASP A 146 24.88 1.12 14.91
N ASN A 147 25.94 0.99 14.11
CA ASN A 147 26.31 -0.20 13.35
C ASN A 147 27.02 -1.27 14.22
N LYS A 148 26.45 -1.58 15.38
CA LYS A 148 26.93 -2.69 16.22
C LYS A 148 26.32 -4.01 15.73
N ASN A 149 27.17 -4.92 15.26
CA ASN A 149 26.88 -6.33 14.98
C ASN A 149 25.79 -6.62 13.93
N GLY A 150 25.83 -5.99 12.75
CA GLY A 150 24.98 -6.37 11.60
C GLY A 150 23.49 -6.09 11.77
N LYS A 151 23.08 -5.41 12.84
CA LYS A 151 21.67 -5.12 13.14
C LYS A 151 21.07 -4.09 12.17
N SER A 152 21.87 -3.18 11.61
CA SER A 152 21.45 -2.28 10.54
C SER A 152 21.01 -3.06 9.27
N THR A 153 21.68 -4.17 8.97
CA THR A 153 21.31 -5.05 7.86
C THR A 153 19.96 -5.70 8.08
N ALA A 154 19.67 -6.17 9.30
CA ALA A 154 18.37 -6.73 9.63
C ALA A 154 17.23 -5.72 9.44
N ILE A 155 17.44 -4.46 9.83
CA ILE A 155 16.45 -3.39 9.64
C ILE A 155 16.11 -3.22 8.16
N ILE A 156 17.15 -3.10 7.32
CA ILE A 156 17.01 -2.91 5.87
C ILE A 156 16.32 -4.12 5.23
N VAL A 157 16.79 -5.34 5.55
CA VAL A 157 16.26 -6.57 4.96
C VAL A 157 14.79 -6.75 5.31
N LEU A 158 14.39 -6.55 6.56
CA LEU A 158 12.98 -6.71 6.96
C LEU A 158 12.06 -5.67 6.31
N ALA A 159 12.51 -4.41 6.21
CA ALA A 159 11.75 -3.37 5.51
C ALA A 159 11.58 -3.69 4.02
N LEU A 160 12.65 -4.14 3.35
CA LEU A 160 12.60 -4.54 1.94
C LEU A 160 11.74 -5.79 1.73
N LEU A 161 11.84 -6.80 2.61
CA LEU A 161 10.99 -7.99 2.56
C LEU A 161 9.51 -7.63 2.69
N ALA A 162 9.16 -6.68 3.55
CA ALA A 162 7.78 -6.20 3.66
C ALA A 162 7.29 -5.53 2.36
N VAL A 163 8.09 -4.63 1.79
CA VAL A 163 7.74 -3.94 0.52
C VAL A 163 7.63 -4.93 -0.63
N LEU A 164 8.66 -5.75 -0.84
CA LEU A 164 8.70 -6.74 -1.92
C LEU A 164 7.60 -7.80 -1.75
N GLY A 165 7.37 -8.26 -0.53
CA GLY A 165 6.28 -9.18 -0.22
C GLY A 165 4.91 -8.56 -0.56
N GLY A 166 4.71 -7.28 -0.24
CA GLY A 166 3.49 -6.56 -0.63
C GLY A 166 3.32 -6.45 -2.14
N VAL A 167 4.40 -6.15 -2.87
CA VAL A 167 4.40 -6.10 -4.35
C VAL A 167 4.09 -7.48 -4.96
N VAL A 168 4.72 -8.54 -4.44
CA VAL A 168 4.49 -9.91 -4.93
C VAL A 168 3.05 -10.34 -4.68
N LEU A 169 2.51 -10.08 -3.48
CA LEU A 169 1.10 -10.38 -3.16
C LEU A 169 0.13 -9.63 -4.07
N THR A 170 0.36 -8.33 -4.28
CA THR A 170 -0.42 -7.54 -5.24
C THR A 170 -0.36 -8.15 -6.64
N ALA A 171 0.82 -8.42 -7.15
CA ALA A 171 0.99 -8.98 -8.49
C ALA A 171 0.32 -10.36 -8.62
N ALA A 172 0.42 -11.21 -7.60
CA ALA A 172 -0.22 -12.51 -7.57
C ALA A 172 -1.75 -12.40 -7.57
N LEU A 173 -2.33 -11.52 -6.76
CA LEU A 173 -3.78 -11.31 -6.70
C LEU A 173 -4.35 -10.69 -7.97
N ILE A 174 -3.69 -9.67 -8.51
CA ILE A 174 -4.09 -9.07 -9.80
C ILE A 174 -4.11 -10.15 -10.89
N ARG A 175 -3.04 -10.96 -11.00
CA ARG A 175 -2.98 -12.05 -11.99
C ARG A 175 -4.05 -13.11 -11.75
N TYR A 176 -4.34 -13.43 -10.50
CA TYR A 176 -5.39 -14.37 -10.14
C TYR A 176 -6.77 -13.90 -10.60
N TYR A 177 -7.10 -12.62 -10.39
CA TYR A 177 -8.38 -12.05 -10.81
C TYR A 177 -8.46 -11.81 -12.31
N ALA A 178 -7.37 -11.39 -12.96
CA ALA A 178 -7.30 -11.25 -14.42
C ALA A 178 -7.64 -12.56 -15.14
N ARG A 179 -7.00 -13.66 -14.74
CA ARG A 179 -7.28 -14.99 -15.30
C ARG A 179 -8.73 -15.44 -15.10
N ARG A 180 -9.38 -15.01 -14.02
CA ARG A 180 -10.78 -15.35 -13.76
C ARG A 180 -11.76 -14.52 -14.57
N ALA A 181 -11.39 -13.30 -14.93
CA ALA A 181 -12.21 -12.43 -15.78
C ALA A 181 -12.20 -12.87 -17.25
N GLU A 182 -11.15 -13.58 -17.71
CA GLU A 182 -11.10 -14.17 -19.06
C GLU A 182 -12.02 -15.39 -19.23
N VAL A 183 -12.30 -16.13 -18.15
CA VAL A 183 -13.01 -17.42 -18.18
C VAL A 183 -14.53 -17.37 -18.49
N PRO A 184 -15.30 -16.28 -18.28
CA PRO A 184 -16.73 -16.26 -18.61
C PRO A 184 -17.07 -16.04 -20.10
N MET A 185 -16.12 -15.59 -20.93
CA MET A 185 -16.41 -15.24 -22.34
C MET A 185 -16.09 -16.37 -23.34
N ALA A 186 -15.35 -17.40 -22.93
CA ALA A 186 -14.97 -18.52 -23.80
C ALA A 186 -15.98 -19.70 -23.79
N VAL A 187 -17.06 -19.61 -22.99
CA VAL A 187 -18.08 -20.68 -22.85
C VAL A 187 -19.40 -20.32 -23.55
N GLN A 188 -19.42 -19.29 -24.40
CA GLN A 188 -20.60 -18.86 -25.15
C GLN A 188 -20.34 -18.67 -26.66
N ALA A 189 -19.53 -19.54 -27.26
CA ALA A 189 -19.35 -19.62 -28.72
C ALA A 189 -19.79 -20.98 -29.24
#